data_AF-A0A2E9WLN5-F1
#
_entry.id   AF-A0A2E9WLN5-F1
#
_cell.length_a   1.000
_cell.length_b   1.000
_cell.length_c   1.000
_cell.angle_alpha   90.00
_cell.angle_beta   90.00
_cell.angle_gamma   90.00
#
_symmetry.space_group_name_H-M   'P 1'
#
loop_
_entity.id
_entity.type
_entity.pdbx_description
1 polymer ?
#
loop_
_entity_poly.entity_id
_entity_poly.type
_entity_poly.pdbx_seq_one_letter_code
_entity_poly.pdbx_strand_id
1 'polypeptide(L)'
;MEALSHVLFVGQTGAALWLASRWSRRLLPNLAPGERALTTLILFASIAQISLLVCGLAGQLTAGCLAVVMGVGVLAESRLGRPTQAIDEDATNPAPPPWPWPATATVVLVSIVSAWAVVGSGTLFGWDTLSYHAVAPAWWIQQGNLSLPPFNYQSYFPMNAEVQALWFMLPHGIDAYANLASLIWIAILVAVWVVHAHRLGQARWLA
;
A
#
# COMPACT_ATOMS: atom_id res chain seq x y z
N MET A 1 -11.68 -23.26 3.34
CA MET A 1 -10.73 -22.27 3.91
C MET A 1 -10.47 -21.10 2.96
N GLU A 2 -10.41 -21.32 1.65
CA GLU A 2 -10.19 -20.26 0.64
C GLU A 2 -11.17 -19.07 0.76
N ALA A 3 -12.47 -19.31 0.90
CA ALA A 3 -13.46 -18.24 1.04
C ALA A 3 -13.16 -17.29 2.22
N LEU A 4 -12.75 -17.84 3.38
CA LEU A 4 -12.38 -17.04 4.54
C LEU A 4 -11.12 -16.22 4.29
N SER A 5 -10.11 -16.80 3.61
CA SER A 5 -8.88 -16.07 3.25
C SER A 5 -9.16 -14.84 2.38
N HIS A 6 -10.04 -14.97 1.38
CA HIS A 6 -10.44 -13.85 0.53
C HIS A 6 -11.23 -12.79 1.30
N VAL A 7 -12.16 -13.21 2.16
CA VAL A 7 -12.92 -12.28 3.00
C VAL A 7 -12.01 -11.48 3.92
N LEU A 8 -11.03 -12.13 4.56
CA LEU A 8 -10.06 -11.47 5.42
C LEU A 8 -9.19 -10.50 4.63
N PHE A 9 -8.64 -10.91 3.48
CA PHE A 9 -7.83 -10.06 2.63
C PHE A 9 -8.58 -8.84 2.09
N VAL A 10 -9.79 -9.02 1.57
CA VAL A 10 -10.63 -7.93 1.07
C VAL A 10 -11.05 -7.01 2.22
N GLY A 11 -11.48 -7.59 3.36
CA GLY A 11 -11.90 -6.85 4.54
C GLY A 11 -10.78 -5.97 5.12
N GLN A 12 -9.59 -6.53 5.33
CA GLN A 12 -8.45 -5.78 5.87
C GLN A 12 -7.93 -4.72 4.87
N THR A 13 -7.94 -5.01 3.57
CA THR A 13 -7.55 -4.05 2.53
C THR A 13 -8.53 -2.89 2.45
N GLY A 14 -9.84 -3.19 2.47
CA GLY A 14 -10.89 -2.17 2.52
C GLY A 14 -10.80 -1.31 3.78
N ALA A 15 -10.58 -1.92 4.95
CA ALA A 15 -10.40 -1.21 6.21
C ALA A 15 -9.17 -0.30 6.21
N ALA A 16 -8.02 -0.79 5.75
CA ALA A 16 -6.79 -0.01 5.66
C ALA A 16 -6.94 1.16 4.68
N LEU A 17 -7.56 0.96 3.51
CA LEU A 17 -7.84 2.03 2.54
C LEU A 17 -8.81 3.07 3.11
N TRP A 18 -9.86 2.63 3.80
CA TRP A 18 -10.81 3.53 4.46
C TRP A 18 -10.12 4.37 5.53
N LEU A 19 -9.30 3.76 6.39
CA LEU A 19 -8.49 4.45 7.40
C LEU A 19 -7.55 5.46 6.77
N ALA A 20 -6.77 5.03 5.76
CA ALA A 20 -5.85 5.91 5.04
C ALA A 20 -6.56 7.12 4.43
N SER A 21 -7.75 6.91 3.85
CA SER A 21 -8.55 7.96 3.22
C SER A 21 -9.19 8.93 4.23
N ARG A 22 -9.51 8.43 5.43
CA ARG A 22 -10.02 9.22 6.55
C ARG A 22 -8.91 10.07 7.15
N TRP A 23 -7.75 9.47 7.38
CA TRP A 23 -6.58 10.13 7.94
C TRP A 23 -5.99 11.14 6.97
N SER A 24 -5.96 10.87 5.66
CA SER A 24 -5.52 11.86 4.68
C SER A 24 -6.37 13.13 4.74
N ARG A 25 -7.70 12.99 4.87
CA ARG A 25 -8.62 14.13 5.02
C ARG A 25 -8.49 14.85 6.37
N ARG A 26 -8.25 14.13 7.46
CA ARG A 26 -8.15 14.75 8.78
C ARG A 26 -6.80 15.42 9.01
N LEU A 27 -5.71 14.76 8.65
CA LEU A 27 -4.35 15.25 8.90
C LEU A 27 -3.97 16.35 7.91
N LEU A 28 -4.44 16.24 6.66
CA LEU A 28 -4.08 17.13 5.57
C LEU A 28 -5.35 17.57 4.80
N PRO A 29 -6.21 18.40 5.41
CA PRO A 29 -7.52 18.75 4.85
C PRO A 29 -7.43 19.47 3.49
N ASN A 30 -6.40 20.28 3.28
CA ASN A 30 -6.29 21.21 2.15
C ASN A 30 -5.50 20.66 0.94
N LEU A 31 -5.34 19.33 0.82
CA LEU A 31 -4.64 18.73 -0.33
C LEU A 31 -5.46 18.79 -1.62
N ALA A 32 -4.82 19.06 -2.75
CA ALA A 32 -5.46 18.89 -4.05
C ALA A 32 -5.88 17.41 -4.26
N PRO A 33 -6.87 17.10 -5.13
CA PRO A 33 -7.35 15.73 -5.31
C PRO A 33 -6.25 14.69 -5.63
N GLY A 34 -5.30 15.03 -6.51
CA GLY A 34 -4.19 14.13 -6.86
C GLY A 34 -3.22 13.89 -5.71
N GLU A 35 -2.90 14.94 -4.95
CA GLU A 35 -2.06 14.84 -3.75
C GLU A 35 -2.74 14.01 -2.67
N ARG A 36 -4.06 14.16 -2.52
CA ARG A 36 -4.85 13.38 -1.57
C ARG A 36 -4.88 11.90 -1.93
N ALA A 37 -4.95 11.57 -3.22
CA ALA A 37 -4.85 10.19 -3.69
C ALA A 37 -3.47 9.60 -3.37
N LEU A 38 -2.39 10.33 -3.67
CA LEU A 38 -1.02 9.94 -3.33
C LEU A 38 -0.84 9.75 -1.81
N THR A 39 -1.25 10.72 -0.99
CA THR A 39 -1.20 10.62 0.47
C THR A 39 -1.99 9.42 0.97
N THR A 40 -3.16 9.13 0.39
CA THR A 40 -3.95 7.96 0.76
C THR A 40 -3.22 6.65 0.44
N LEU A 41 -2.54 6.55 -0.71
CA LEU A 41 -1.72 5.37 -1.05
C LEU A 41 -0.54 5.19 -0.11
N ILE A 42 0.17 6.28 0.23
CA ILE A 42 1.29 6.24 1.19
C ILE A 42 0.81 5.82 2.58
N LEU A 43 -0.31 6.39 3.05
CA LEU A 43 -0.91 6.02 4.33
C LEU A 43 -1.39 4.57 4.34
N PHE A 44 -1.95 4.08 3.24
CA PHE A 44 -2.33 2.66 3.11
C PHE A 44 -1.12 1.75 3.28
N ALA A 45 -0.03 1.99 2.55
CA ALA A 45 1.20 1.21 2.66
C ALA A 45 1.77 1.27 4.09
N SER A 46 1.75 2.46 4.70
CA SER A 46 2.22 2.66 6.08
C SER A 46 1.37 1.90 7.10
N ILE A 47 0.04 1.95 6.97
CA ILE A 47 -0.89 1.21 7.84
C ILE A 47 -0.67 -0.29 7.70
N ALA A 48 -0.54 -0.79 6.47
CA ALA A 48 -0.24 -2.19 6.20
C ALA A 48 1.08 -2.61 6.88
N GLN A 49 2.18 -1.89 6.61
CA GLN A 49 3.49 -2.13 7.20
C GLN A 49 3.44 -2.12 8.74
N ILE A 50 2.88 -1.08 9.35
CA ILE A 50 2.83 -0.93 10.82
C ILE A 50 2.01 -2.04 11.45
N SER A 51 0.85 -2.40 10.88
CA SER A 51 0.00 -3.46 11.44
C SER A 51 0.67 -4.82 11.42
N LEU A 52 1.40 -5.13 10.35
CA LEU A 52 2.21 -6.34 10.22
C LEU A 52 3.35 -6.37 11.23
N LEU A 53 4.06 -5.25 11.42
CA LEU A 53 5.08 -5.11 12.45
C LEU A 53 4.49 -5.32 13.85
N VAL A 54 3.32 -4.72 14.15
CA VAL A 54 2.65 -4.87 15.46
C VAL A 54 2.28 -6.34 15.72
N CYS A 55 1.58 -7.00 14.79
CA CYS A 55 1.22 -8.41 14.94
C CYS A 55 2.45 -9.31 15.00
N GLY A 56 3.46 -9.02 14.19
CA GLY A 56 4.71 -9.75 14.10
C GLY A 56 5.56 -9.71 15.37
N LEU A 57 5.76 -8.51 15.92
CA LEU A 57 6.51 -8.28 17.15
C LEU A 57 5.77 -8.79 18.39
N ALA A 58 4.43 -8.84 18.34
CA ALA A 58 3.61 -9.45 19.39
C ALA A 58 3.60 -11.00 19.34
N GLY A 59 4.23 -11.61 18.33
CA GLY A 59 4.21 -13.07 18.14
C GLY A 59 2.83 -13.61 17.76
N GLN A 60 2.02 -12.79 17.08
CA GLN A 60 0.65 -13.10 16.67
C GLN A 60 0.46 -12.83 15.17
N LEU A 61 1.49 -13.08 14.34
CA LEU A 61 1.46 -12.83 12.90
C LEU A 61 0.49 -13.78 12.20
N THR A 62 -0.78 -13.38 12.19
CA THR A 62 -1.90 -14.14 11.63
C THR A 62 -2.86 -13.17 10.93
N ALA A 63 -3.60 -13.67 9.94
CA ALA A 63 -4.65 -12.87 9.30
C ALA A 63 -5.73 -12.42 10.30
N GLY A 64 -5.99 -13.22 11.34
CA GLY A 64 -6.88 -12.86 12.44
C GLY A 64 -6.40 -11.65 13.24
N CYS A 65 -5.11 -11.60 13.60
CA CYS A 65 -4.52 -10.44 14.27
C CYS A 65 -4.65 -9.18 13.42
N LEU A 66 -4.35 -9.25 12.11
CA LEU A 66 -4.53 -8.12 11.21
C LEU A 66 -5.99 -7.64 11.16
N ALA A 67 -6.94 -8.56 11.06
CA ALA A 67 -8.36 -8.22 11.06
C ALA A 67 -8.77 -7.52 12.36
N VAL A 68 -8.25 -7.96 13.52
CA VAL A 68 -8.47 -7.30 14.81
C VAL A 68 -7.86 -5.90 14.83
N VAL A 69 -6.60 -5.75 14.43
CA VAL A 69 -5.92 -4.43 14.38
C VAL A 69 -6.67 -3.46 13.47
N MET A 70 -7.08 -3.90 12.28
CA MET A 70 -7.87 -3.09 11.35
C MET A 70 -9.25 -2.76 11.92
N GLY A 71 -9.93 -3.74 12.53
CA GLY A 71 -11.24 -3.54 13.16
C GLY A 71 -11.19 -2.53 14.31
N VAL A 72 -10.17 -2.60 15.17
CA VAL A 72 -9.92 -1.62 16.24
C VAL A 72 -9.64 -0.24 15.65
N GLY A 73 -8.81 -0.16 14.61
CA GLY A 73 -8.54 1.10 13.91
C GLY A 73 -9.82 1.73 13.36
N VAL A 74 -10.65 0.95 12.67
CA VAL A 74 -11.94 1.41 12.12
C VAL A 74 -12.89 1.86 13.23
N LEU A 75 -13.00 1.09 14.30
CA LEU A 75 -13.85 1.44 15.44
C LEU A 75 -13.38 2.73 16.12
N ALA A 76 -12.08 2.87 16.37
CA ALA A 76 -11.51 4.09 16.95
C ALA A 76 -11.77 5.30 16.04
N GLU A 77 -11.51 5.16 14.75
CA GLU A 77 -11.66 6.23 13.77
C GLU A 77 -13.13 6.65 13.56
N SER A 78 -14.07 5.70 13.61
CA SER A 78 -15.51 5.98 13.50
C SER A 78 -16.06 6.81 14.66
N ARG A 79 -15.41 6.75 15.84
CA ARG A 79 -15.76 7.56 17.01
C ARG A 79 -15.26 9.00 16.92
N LEU A 80 -14.32 9.30 16.02
CA LEU A 80 -13.70 10.63 15.86
C LEU A 80 -14.50 11.57 14.93
N GLY A 81 -15.80 11.32 14.72
CA GLY A 81 -16.68 12.18 13.90
C GLY A 81 -16.35 12.18 12.41
N ARG A 82 -16.86 13.13 11.63
CA ARG A 82 -16.50 13.30 10.20
C ARG A 82 -15.22 14.14 10.11
N PRO A 83 -14.27 13.84 9.19
CA PRO A 83 -13.12 14.71 8.95
C PRO A 83 -13.64 16.06 8.49
N THR A 84 -12.97 17.11 8.93
CA THR A 84 -13.24 18.49 8.54
C THR A 84 -13.27 18.59 7.02
N GLN A 85 -14.36 19.10 6.45
CA GLN A 85 -14.38 19.45 5.04
C GLN A 85 -13.41 20.61 4.82
N ALA A 86 -12.59 20.52 3.77
CA ALA A 86 -11.73 21.62 3.38
C ALA A 86 -12.58 22.87 3.15
N ILE A 87 -12.06 24.02 3.56
CA ILE A 87 -12.59 25.31 3.12
C ILE A 87 -12.28 25.40 1.62
N ASP A 88 -13.29 25.66 0.80
CA ASP A 88 -13.16 25.81 -0.64
C ASP A 88 -12.31 27.06 -0.94
N GLU A 89 -10.99 26.89 -1.07
CA GLU A 89 -10.09 27.94 -1.59
C GLU A 89 -10.25 28.14 -3.12
N ASP A 90 -11.06 27.29 -3.77
CA ASP A 90 -11.32 27.30 -5.21
C ASP A 90 -12.12 28.51 -5.72
N ALA A 91 -12.60 29.40 -4.85
CA ALA A 91 -13.27 30.63 -5.30
C ALA A 91 -12.33 31.65 -5.98
N THR A 92 -11.00 31.46 -5.92
CA THR A 92 -10.03 32.44 -6.48
C THR A 92 -8.93 31.84 -7.36
N ASN A 93 -8.85 30.51 -7.51
CA ASN A 93 -7.81 29.90 -8.34
C ASN A 93 -8.25 29.84 -9.82
N PRO A 94 -7.36 30.21 -10.77
CA PRO A 94 -7.63 30.04 -12.18
C PRO A 94 -7.88 28.56 -12.51
N ALA A 95 -8.74 28.30 -13.49
CA ALA A 95 -9.07 26.95 -13.93
C ALA A 95 -7.79 26.13 -14.14
N PRO A 96 -7.69 24.91 -13.55
CA PRO A 96 -6.50 24.09 -13.70
C PRO A 96 -6.23 23.84 -15.17
N PRO A 97 -4.96 23.82 -15.61
CA PRO A 97 -4.62 23.49 -16.99
C PRO A 97 -5.18 22.10 -17.33
N PRO A 98 -5.56 21.87 -18.60
CA PRO A 98 -6.11 20.59 -19.03
C PRO A 98 -5.15 19.46 -18.64
N TRP A 99 -5.72 18.44 -18.01
CA TRP A 99 -5.00 17.28 -17.49
C TRP A 99 -4.06 16.69 -18.56
N PRO A 100 -2.79 16.37 -18.25
CA PRO A 100 -1.83 15.87 -19.23
C PRO A 100 -2.11 14.40 -19.55
N TRP A 101 -3.25 14.16 -20.22
CA TRP A 101 -3.77 12.84 -20.54
C TRP A 101 -2.77 11.91 -21.23
N PRO A 102 -1.81 12.36 -22.08
CA PRO A 102 -0.84 11.44 -22.68
C PRO A 102 0.12 10.89 -21.62
N ALA A 103 0.63 11.73 -20.73
CA ALA A 103 1.54 11.31 -19.66
C ALA A 103 0.83 10.41 -18.65
N THR A 104 -0.40 10.76 -18.26
CA THR A 104 -1.21 9.92 -17.36
C THR A 104 -1.55 8.59 -18.01
N ALA A 105 -1.91 8.56 -19.30
CA ALA A 105 -2.22 7.33 -20.02
C ALA A 105 -0.99 6.43 -20.14
N THR A 106 0.20 6.98 -20.44
CA THR A 106 1.45 6.20 -20.46
C THR A 106 1.75 5.61 -19.09
N VAL A 107 1.63 6.39 -18.02
CA VAL A 107 1.90 5.93 -16.67
C VAL A 107 0.89 4.85 -16.24
N VAL A 108 -0.41 5.03 -16.51
CA VAL A 108 -1.44 4.03 -16.24
C VAL A 108 -1.20 2.74 -17.05
N LEU A 109 -0.86 2.86 -18.34
CA LEU A 109 -0.57 1.72 -19.19
C LEU A 109 0.66 0.94 -18.70
N VAL A 110 1.76 1.64 -18.38
CA VAL A 110 2.95 1.01 -17.79
C VAL A 110 2.60 0.33 -16.47
N SER A 111 1.78 0.96 -15.63
CA SER A 111 1.32 0.37 -14.36
C SER A 111 0.52 -0.91 -14.56
N ILE A 112 -0.40 -0.92 -15.53
CA ILE A 112 -1.22 -2.09 -15.86
C ILE A 112 -0.34 -3.20 -16.43
N VAL A 113 0.57 -2.88 -17.34
CA VAL A 113 1.52 -3.85 -17.92
C VAL A 113 2.44 -4.40 -16.85
N SER A 114 2.96 -3.56 -15.94
CA SER A 114 3.76 -4.01 -14.81
C SER A 114 2.94 -4.82 -13.82
N ALA A 115 1.68 -4.46 -13.57
CA ALA A 115 0.80 -5.23 -12.69
C ALA A 115 0.47 -6.60 -13.28
N TRP A 116 0.19 -6.65 -14.58
CA TRP A 116 -0.04 -7.89 -15.31
C TRP A 116 1.22 -8.75 -15.38
N ALA A 117 2.39 -8.13 -15.61
CA ALA A 117 3.69 -8.80 -15.57
C ALA A 117 3.98 -9.37 -14.18
N VAL A 118 3.67 -8.64 -13.10
CA VAL A 118 3.86 -9.08 -11.70
C VAL A 118 2.88 -10.19 -11.32
N VAL A 119 1.62 -10.11 -11.74
CA VAL A 119 0.63 -11.17 -11.50
C VAL A 119 0.97 -12.43 -12.31
N GLY A 120 1.39 -12.28 -13.58
CA GLY A 120 1.87 -13.37 -14.42
C GLY A 120 3.18 -13.98 -13.91
N SER A 121 4.11 -13.14 -13.46
CA SER A 121 5.39 -13.54 -12.87
C SER A 121 5.27 -13.97 -11.41
N GLY A 122 4.08 -13.96 -10.81
CA GLY A 122 3.85 -14.65 -9.53
C GLY A 122 4.19 -16.14 -9.60
N THR A 123 4.31 -16.69 -10.81
CA THR A 123 4.80 -18.05 -11.09
C THR A 123 6.27 -18.12 -11.52
N LEU A 124 6.92 -16.97 -11.75
CA LEU A 124 8.31 -16.85 -12.20
C LEU A 124 9.13 -16.20 -11.09
N PHE A 125 9.67 -17.03 -10.21
CA PHE A 125 10.50 -16.55 -9.12
C PHE A 125 11.91 -16.21 -9.60
N GLY A 126 12.33 -14.97 -9.36
CA GLY A 126 13.72 -14.55 -9.51
C GLY A 126 14.60 -15.18 -8.43
N TRP A 127 15.92 -15.15 -8.63
CA TRP A 127 16.87 -15.64 -7.63
C TRP A 127 16.71 -14.92 -6.29
N ASP A 128 16.50 -13.60 -6.32
CA ASP A 128 16.21 -12.77 -5.15
C ASP A 128 14.88 -13.14 -4.48
N THR A 129 13.84 -13.43 -5.27
CA THR A 129 12.55 -13.88 -4.75
C THR A 129 12.69 -15.20 -3.99
N LEU A 130 13.39 -16.17 -4.58
CA LEU A 130 13.64 -17.47 -3.94
C LEU A 130 14.68 -17.40 -2.81
N SER A 131 15.51 -16.37 -2.76
CA SER A 131 16.54 -16.24 -1.73
C SER A 131 16.01 -15.56 -0.47
N TYR A 132 15.18 -14.52 -0.62
CA TYR A 132 14.72 -13.77 0.55
C TYR A 132 13.33 -13.11 0.41
N HIS A 133 12.90 -12.64 -0.77
CA HIS A 133 11.61 -11.93 -0.84
C HIS A 133 10.39 -12.82 -0.56
N ALA A 134 10.42 -14.11 -0.92
CA ALA A 134 9.37 -15.08 -0.55
C ALA A 134 9.75 -15.87 0.71
N VAL A 135 11.04 -16.18 0.88
CA VAL A 135 11.52 -17.02 1.99
C VAL A 135 11.33 -16.37 3.35
N ALA A 136 11.67 -15.09 3.51
CA ALA A 136 11.53 -14.42 4.80
C ALA A 136 10.05 -14.31 5.22
N PRO A 137 9.12 -13.85 4.36
CA PRO A 137 7.69 -13.86 4.68
C PRO A 137 7.14 -15.26 4.99
N ALA A 138 7.50 -16.28 4.19
CA ALA A 138 7.07 -17.65 4.43
C ALA A 138 7.55 -18.15 5.80
N TRP A 139 8.80 -17.88 6.15
CA TRP A 139 9.36 -18.19 7.48
C TRP A 139 8.56 -17.51 8.60
N TRP A 140 8.29 -16.21 8.48
CA TRP A 140 7.54 -15.48 9.51
C TRP A 140 6.10 -15.97 9.67
N ILE A 141 5.44 -16.30 8.56
CA ILE A 141 4.10 -16.91 8.59
C ILE A 141 4.14 -18.24 9.34
N GLN A 142 5.14 -19.08 9.09
CA GLN A 142 5.31 -20.36 9.78
C GLN A 142 5.61 -20.20 11.28
N GLN A 143 6.42 -19.20 11.64
CA GLN A 143 6.76 -18.92 13.05
C GLN A 143 5.68 -18.14 13.80
N GLY A 144 4.74 -17.51 13.09
CA GLY A 144 3.77 -16.59 13.69
C GLY A 144 4.40 -15.33 14.27
N ASN A 145 5.65 -15.01 13.93
CA ASN A 145 6.37 -13.83 14.44
C ASN A 145 7.37 -13.28 13.41
N LEU A 146 7.82 -12.05 13.63
CA LEU A 146 8.96 -11.50 12.91
C LEU A 146 10.24 -11.90 13.65
N SER A 147 10.98 -12.83 13.07
CA SER A 147 12.27 -13.34 13.57
C SER A 147 13.32 -13.27 12.46
N LEU A 148 14.59 -13.50 12.75
CA LEU A 148 15.61 -13.58 11.70
C LEU A 148 15.57 -14.99 11.06
N PRO A 149 15.26 -15.13 9.76
CA PRO A 149 15.38 -16.40 9.08
C PRO A 149 16.80 -16.97 9.21
N PRO A 150 16.97 -18.23 9.62
CA PRO A 150 18.30 -18.83 9.74
C PRO A 150 18.93 -19.07 8.37
N PHE A 151 20.26 -19.09 8.32
CA PHE A 151 21.05 -19.38 7.11
C PHE A 151 20.78 -18.45 5.92
N ASN A 152 20.30 -17.23 6.18
CA ASN A 152 20.01 -16.23 5.16
C ASN A 152 20.77 -14.93 5.47
N TYR A 153 21.80 -14.62 4.67
CA TYR A 153 22.60 -13.41 4.87
C TYR A 153 21.79 -12.12 4.64
N GLN A 154 20.77 -12.17 3.79
CA GLN A 154 19.89 -11.03 3.52
C GLN A 154 19.05 -10.66 4.74
N SER A 155 18.89 -11.55 5.73
CA SER A 155 18.21 -11.27 7.00
C SER A 155 18.89 -10.20 7.87
N TYR A 156 20.15 -9.84 7.57
CA TYR A 156 20.84 -8.75 8.26
C TYR A 156 20.60 -7.37 7.63
N PHE A 157 19.80 -7.27 6.57
CA PHE A 157 19.42 -6.02 5.92
C PHE A 157 17.97 -5.63 6.24
N PRO A 158 17.58 -4.35 6.08
CA PRO A 158 16.19 -3.94 6.26
C PRO A 158 15.24 -4.68 5.31
N MET A 159 14.32 -5.46 5.87
CA MET A 159 13.39 -6.31 5.12
C MET A 159 12.01 -5.65 4.90
N ASN A 160 12.01 -4.41 4.40
CA ASN A 160 10.77 -3.63 4.27
C ASN A 160 9.82 -4.21 3.20
N ALA A 161 10.36 -4.68 2.08
CA ALA A 161 9.55 -5.24 1.00
C ALA A 161 8.93 -6.58 1.40
N GLU A 162 9.66 -7.37 2.18
CA GLU A 162 9.24 -8.67 2.72
C GLU A 162 8.12 -8.48 3.74
N VAL A 163 8.25 -7.51 4.64
CA VAL A 163 7.15 -7.20 5.57
C VAL A 163 5.92 -6.81 4.74
N GLN A 164 6.06 -5.96 3.72
CA GLN A 164 4.94 -5.59 2.86
C GLN A 164 4.35 -6.80 2.09
N ALA A 165 5.16 -7.79 1.72
CA ALA A 165 4.73 -9.02 1.07
C ALA A 165 3.81 -9.88 1.96
N LEU A 166 3.98 -9.85 3.28
CA LEU A 166 3.06 -10.50 4.22
C LEU A 166 1.61 -10.04 4.04
N TRP A 167 1.37 -8.79 3.60
CA TRP A 167 0.01 -8.29 3.38
C TRP A 167 -0.78 -9.16 2.38
N PHE A 168 -0.09 -9.70 1.39
CA PHE A 168 -0.66 -10.55 0.34
C PHE A 168 -0.52 -12.03 0.67
N MET A 169 0.60 -12.45 1.26
CA MET A 169 0.87 -13.85 1.56
C MET A 169 0.07 -14.35 2.77
N LEU A 170 -0.05 -13.56 3.84
CA LEU A 170 -0.56 -14.03 5.13
C LEU A 170 -1.99 -14.58 5.09
N PRO A 171 -2.96 -13.98 4.36
CA PRO A 171 -4.32 -14.54 4.30
C PRO A 171 -4.39 -15.86 3.54
N HIS A 172 -3.54 -16.04 2.53
CA HIS A 172 -3.64 -17.14 1.56
C HIS A 172 -2.63 -18.27 1.81
N GLY A 173 -1.50 -17.98 2.47
CA GLY A 173 -0.40 -18.93 2.66
C GLY A 173 0.31 -19.30 1.36
N ILE A 174 0.30 -18.43 0.35
CA ILE A 174 0.84 -18.70 -0.99
C ILE A 174 2.08 -17.82 -1.25
N ASP A 175 3.23 -18.45 -1.44
CA ASP A 175 4.52 -17.77 -1.67
C ASP A 175 4.57 -16.97 -2.98
N ALA A 176 3.81 -17.41 -3.99
CA ALA A 176 3.65 -16.70 -5.27
C ALA A 176 3.17 -15.25 -5.11
N TYR A 177 2.52 -14.93 -3.99
CA TYR A 177 2.00 -13.59 -3.73
C TYR A 177 3.05 -12.63 -3.16
N ALA A 178 4.28 -13.07 -2.89
CA ALA A 178 5.35 -12.20 -2.41
C ALA A 178 5.59 -11.01 -3.36
N ASN A 179 5.60 -11.29 -4.68
CA ASN A 179 5.87 -10.29 -5.71
C ASN A 179 4.76 -9.23 -5.85
N LEU A 180 3.56 -9.49 -5.31
CA LEU A 180 2.47 -8.51 -5.32
C LEU A 180 2.79 -7.27 -4.47
N ALA A 181 3.74 -7.36 -3.52
CA ALA A 181 4.24 -6.21 -2.77
C ALA A 181 4.74 -5.08 -3.68
N SER A 182 5.36 -5.43 -4.81
CA SER A 182 5.86 -4.48 -5.81
C SER A 182 4.76 -3.62 -6.41
N LEU A 183 3.51 -4.11 -6.47
CA LEU A 183 2.38 -3.35 -7.01
C LEU A 183 2.09 -2.08 -6.20
N ILE A 184 2.26 -2.15 -4.87
CA ILE A 184 2.06 -0.99 -3.99
C ILE A 184 3.10 0.09 -4.32
N TRP A 185 4.36 -0.30 -4.47
CA TRP A 185 5.44 0.62 -4.80
C TRP A 185 5.29 1.24 -6.19
N ILE A 186 4.89 0.44 -7.17
CA ILE A 186 4.59 0.92 -8.52
C ILE A 186 3.45 1.93 -8.48
N ALA A 187 2.35 1.64 -7.77
CA ALA A 187 1.22 2.54 -7.63
C ALA A 187 1.61 3.88 -6.97
N ILE A 188 2.46 3.84 -5.94
CA ILE A 188 2.98 5.06 -5.30
C ILE A 188 3.86 5.85 -6.27
N LEU A 189 4.83 5.22 -6.94
CA LEU A 189 5.71 5.89 -7.89
C LEU A 189 4.92 6.57 -9.00
N VAL A 190 3.95 5.85 -9.57
CA VAL A 190 3.02 6.34 -10.59
C VAL A 190 2.26 7.57 -10.09
N ALA A 191 1.70 7.51 -8.89
CA ALA A 191 0.99 8.64 -8.30
C ALA A 191 1.91 9.85 -8.08
N VAL A 192 3.15 9.62 -7.62
CA VAL A 192 4.17 10.68 -7.47
C VAL A 192 4.46 11.34 -8.82
N TRP A 193 4.72 10.54 -9.87
CA TRP A 193 5.00 11.05 -11.21
C TRP A 193 3.85 11.87 -11.77
N VAL A 194 2.61 11.40 -11.62
CA VAL A 194 1.40 12.11 -12.08
C VAL A 194 1.24 13.44 -11.34
N VAL A 195 1.35 13.44 -10.00
CA VAL A 195 1.23 14.67 -9.20
C VAL A 195 2.35 15.66 -9.55
N HIS A 196 3.58 15.17 -9.72
CA HIS A 196 4.72 16.01 -10.05
C HIS A 196 4.60 16.62 -11.44
N ALA A 197 4.24 15.82 -12.45
CA ALA A 197 4.01 16.29 -13.81
C ALA A 197 2.90 17.36 -13.88
N HIS A 198 1.83 17.18 -13.10
CA HIS A 198 0.75 18.16 -12.99
C HIS A 198 1.23 19.49 -12.40
N ARG A 199 2.00 19.46 -11.31
CA ARG A 199 2.58 20.66 -10.68
C ARG A 199 3.55 21.39 -11.60
N LEU A 200 4.42 20.67 -12.30
CA LEU A 200 5.35 21.26 -13.28
C LEU A 200 4.60 21.88 -14.47
N GLY A 201 3.51 21.25 -14.92
CA GLY A 201 2.61 21.80 -15.92
C GLY A 201 2.03 23.14 -15.47
N GLN A 202 1.47 23.21 -14.26
CA GLN A 202 0.92 24.44 -13.68
C GLN A 202 1.95 25.57 -13.57
N ALA A 203 3.17 25.27 -13.11
CA ALA A 203 4.24 26.27 -12.98
C ALA A 203 4.63 26.91 -14.32
N ARG A 204 4.54 26.17 -15.43
CA ARG A 204 4.82 26.68 -16.78
C ARG A 204 3.76 27.61 -17.35
N TRP A 205 2.51 27.55 -16.86
CA TRP A 205 1.43 28.44 -17.32
C TRP A 205 1.37 29.77 -16.56
N LEU A 206 2.01 29.83 -15.38
CA LEU A 206 2.06 31.03 -14.53
C LEU A 206 3.31 31.90 -14.74
N ALA A 207 4.25 31.45 -15.58
CA ALA A 207 5.49 32.14 -15.94
C ALA A 207 5.38 32.76 -17.34
#